data_AF-A0A920NMN7-F1
#
_entry.id   AF-A0A920NMN7-F1
#
_cell.length_a   1.000
_cell.length_b   1.000
_cell.length_c   1.000
_cell.angle_alpha   90.00
_cell.angle_beta   90.00
_cell.angle_gamma   90.00
#
_symmetry.space_group_name_H-M   'P 1'
#
loop_
_entity.id
_entity.type
_entity.pdbx_description
1 polymer ?
#
loop_
_entity_poly.entity_id
_entity_poly.type
_entity_poly.pdbx_seq_one_letter_code
_entity_poly.pdbx_strand_id
1 'polypeptide(L)'
;MNNITLLVMAAGMGSRYGGLKQLDEVGPSGETIIDYSVYDAIAAGFTKVVFIIRRDFEQEFKSKITDKFSDKFQVKFFFSGYWGSSKGFSCPEGREKPWGTGHAILSAAEL
;
A
#
# COMPACT_ATOMS: atom_id res chain seq x y z
N MET A 1 9.81 10.76 -20.45
CA MET A 1 9.70 10.91 -18.99
C MET A 1 9.92 9.53 -18.39
N ASN A 2 10.75 9.41 -17.35
CA ASN A 2 10.92 8.13 -16.67
C ASN A 2 9.63 7.83 -15.88
N ASN A 3 9.04 6.65 -16.10
CA ASN A 3 7.87 6.20 -15.37
C ASN A 3 8.33 5.49 -14.09
N ILE A 4 8.60 6.27 -13.04
CA ILE A 4 9.11 5.76 -11.77
C ILE A 4 7.94 5.54 -10.81
N THR A 5 7.88 4.34 -10.24
CA THR A 5 6.79 3.92 -9.34
C THR A 5 7.26 3.86 -7.91
N LEU A 6 6.52 4.49 -6.99
CA LEU A 6 6.66 4.33 -5.55
C LEU A 6 5.84 3.12 -5.10
N LEU A 7 6.48 2.11 -4.51
CA LEU A 7 5.78 0.98 -3.93
C LEU A 7 5.67 1.17 -2.41
N VAL A 8 4.45 1.36 -1.90
CA VAL A 8 4.18 1.56 -0.47
C VAL A 8 3.64 0.28 0.13
N MET A 9 4.39 -0.29 1.08
CA MET A 9 3.97 -1.49 1.82
C MET A 9 3.09 -1.12 3.01
N ALA A 10 1.79 -1.32 2.86
CA ALA A 10 0.75 -0.83 3.77
C ALA A 10 -0.27 -1.91 4.23
N ALA A 11 0.12 -3.18 4.14
CA ALA A 11 -0.73 -4.32 4.53
C ALA A 11 -0.57 -4.74 5.99
N GLY A 12 0.35 -4.11 6.73
CA GLY A 12 0.65 -4.46 8.12
C GLY A 12 -0.37 -3.89 9.10
N MET A 13 -0.92 -4.73 9.97
CA MET A 13 -1.73 -4.25 11.10
C MET A 13 -0.83 -3.92 12.29
N GLY A 14 -1.02 -2.73 12.87
CA GLY A 14 -0.48 -2.43 14.18
C GLY A 14 -1.34 -3.08 15.25
N SER A 15 -1.13 -4.37 15.55
CA SER A 15 -1.92 -5.07 16.59
C SER A 15 -1.84 -4.38 17.97
N ARG A 16 -0.73 -3.67 18.24
CA ARG A 16 -0.54 -2.84 19.45
C ARG A 16 -1.25 -1.48 19.41
N TYR A 17 -1.76 -1.06 18.25
CA TYR A 17 -2.42 0.23 18.01
C TYR A 17 -3.93 0.07 17.74
N GLY A 18 -4.46 -1.15 17.73
CA GLY A 18 -5.90 -1.39 17.52
C GLY A 18 -6.41 -1.04 16.12
N GLY A 19 -5.54 -0.73 15.15
CA GLY A 19 -5.94 -0.29 13.82
C GLY A 19 -4.76 0.00 12.88
N LEU A 20 -5.04 0.75 11.81
CA LEU A 20 -4.05 1.18 10.83
C LEU A 20 -3.28 2.40 11.33
N LYS A 21 -2.11 2.17 11.94
CA LYS A 21 -1.17 3.25 12.32
C LYS A 21 -0.81 4.18 11.18
N GLN A 22 -0.89 3.67 9.95
CA GLN A 22 -0.52 4.39 8.74
C GLN A 22 -1.48 5.53 8.39
N LEU A 23 -2.67 5.53 8.99
CA LEU A 23 -3.67 6.58 8.84
C LEU A 23 -3.67 7.57 10.02
N ASP A 24 -2.74 7.42 10.96
CA ASP A 24 -2.59 8.35 12.07
C ASP A 24 -2.07 9.69 11.56
N GLU A 25 -2.74 10.74 12.03
CA GLU A 25 -2.41 12.12 11.73
C GLU A 25 -1.26 12.56 12.64
N VAL A 26 -0.17 13.00 12.02
CA VAL A 26 1.06 13.41 12.72
C VAL A 26 1.48 14.83 12.38
N GLY A 27 0.98 15.37 11.26
CA GLY A 27 1.27 16.72 10.81
C GLY A 27 0.39 17.79 11.47
N PRO A 28 0.79 19.07 11.37
CA PRO A 28 0.08 20.18 12.00
C PRO A 28 -1.31 20.42 11.41
N SER A 29 -1.64 19.87 10.24
CA SER A 29 -2.96 20.00 9.59
C SER A 29 -3.60 18.64 9.28
N GLY A 30 -3.25 17.61 10.05
CA GLY A 30 -3.86 16.28 9.91
C GLY A 30 -3.19 15.40 8.85
N GLU A 31 -1.96 15.71 8.45
CA GLU A 31 -1.21 14.89 7.49
C GLU A 31 -0.73 13.59 8.14
N THR A 32 -0.84 12.50 7.38
CA THR A 32 -0.25 11.20 7.75
C THR A 32 1.20 11.12 7.28
N ILE A 33 1.98 10.17 7.82
CA ILE A 33 3.33 9.88 7.31
C ILE A 33 3.30 9.51 5.81
N ILE A 34 2.23 8.87 5.35
CA ILE A 34 2.06 8.51 3.94
C ILE A 34 1.89 9.76 3.08
N ASP A 35 1.16 10.77 3.56
CA ASP A 35 0.97 12.03 2.82
C ASP A 35 2.31 12.70 2.52
N TYR A 36 3.19 12.81 3.52
CA TYR A 36 4.55 13.33 3.34
C TYR A 36 5.38 12.49 2.35
N SER A 37 5.31 11.16 2.47
CA SER A 37 6.05 10.25 1.59
C SER A 37 5.63 10.36 0.12
N VAL A 38 4.32 10.51 -0.13
CA VAL A 38 3.77 10.69 -1.48
C VAL A 38 4.12 12.07 -2.02
N TYR A 39 4.02 13.11 -1.18
CA TYR A 39 4.38 14.47 -1.56
C TYR A 39 5.85 14.56 -2.01
N ASP A 40 6.78 14.00 -1.23
CA ASP A 40 8.20 13.98 -1.56
C ASP A 40 8.48 13.17 -2.83
N ALA A 41 7.77 12.05 -3.04
CA ALA A 41 7.91 11.26 -4.27
C ALA A 41 7.44 12.04 -5.51
N ILE A 42 6.33 12.78 -5.41
CA ILE A 42 5.87 13.67 -6.49
C ILE A 42 6.93 14.74 -6.78
N ALA A 43 7.47 15.39 -5.74
CA ALA A 43 8.50 16.41 -5.88
C ALA A 43 9.81 15.85 -6.49
N ALA A 44 10.13 14.58 -6.20
CA ALA A 44 11.27 13.86 -6.77
C ALA A 44 11.03 13.34 -8.21
N GLY A 45 9.84 13.54 -8.77
CA GLY A 45 9.53 13.18 -10.15
C GLY A 45 9.02 11.75 -10.37
N PHE A 46 8.53 11.08 -9.32
CA PHE A 46 7.75 9.86 -9.49
C PHE A 46 6.44 10.18 -10.23
N THR A 47 5.85 9.17 -10.86
CA THR A 47 4.62 9.34 -11.66
C THR A 47 3.48 8.44 -11.21
N LYS A 48 3.78 7.45 -10.36
CA LYS A 48 2.85 6.41 -9.92
C LYS A 48 3.15 5.94 -8.51
N VAL A 49 2.12 5.61 -7.74
CA VAL A 49 2.20 4.87 -6.46
C VAL A 49 1.38 3.62 -6.57
N VAL A 50 1.94 2.54 -6.01
CA VAL A 50 1.23 1.29 -5.76
C VAL A 50 1.19 1.08 -4.26
N PHE A 51 0.00 1.03 -3.69
CA PHE A 51 -0.22 0.69 -2.28
C PHE A 51 -0.50 -0.80 -2.15
N ILE A 52 0.35 -1.53 -1.45
CA ILE A 52 0.07 -2.91 -1.03
C ILE A 52 -0.70 -2.85 0.27
N ILE A 53 -2.01 -3.08 0.26
CA ILE A 53 -2.90 -2.99 1.42
C ILE A 53 -3.67 -4.30 1.65
N ARG A 54 -4.37 -4.41 2.78
CA ARG A 54 -5.41 -5.43 2.94
C ARG A 54 -6.72 -4.90 2.35
N ARG A 55 -7.54 -5.81 1.80
CA ARG A 55 -8.81 -5.44 1.17
C ARG A 55 -9.78 -4.76 2.14
N ASP A 56 -9.76 -5.20 3.40
CA ASP A 56 -10.63 -4.69 4.48
C ASP A 56 -10.46 -3.17 4.72
N PHE A 57 -9.34 -2.58 4.31
CA PHE A 57 -9.01 -1.17 4.54
C PHE A 57 -9.01 -0.31 3.28
N GLU A 58 -9.48 -0.85 2.15
CA GLU A 58 -9.47 -0.13 0.87
C GLU A 58 -10.19 1.22 0.94
N GLN A 59 -11.38 1.25 1.55
CA GLN A 59 -12.19 2.47 1.63
C GLN A 59 -11.57 3.54 2.54
N GLU A 60 -10.97 3.12 3.66
CA GLU A 60 -10.27 4.05 4.56
C GLU A 60 -9.03 4.64 3.88
N PHE A 61 -8.26 3.82 3.16
CA PHE A 61 -7.12 4.29 2.39
C PHE A 61 -7.52 5.25 1.27
N LYS A 62 -8.61 4.95 0.57
CA LYS A 62 -9.11 5.81 -0.50
C LYS A 62 -9.47 7.20 0.02
N SER A 63 -10.35 7.24 1.01
CA SER A 63 -10.87 8.49 1.58
C SER A 63 -9.82 9.33 2.29
N LYS A 64 -8.88 8.72 3.01
CA LYS A 64 -7.89 9.47 3.81
C LYS A 64 -6.61 9.84 3.07
N ILE A 65 -6.20 9.05 2.08
CA ILE A 65 -4.91 9.23 1.40
C ILE A 65 -5.12 9.57 -0.07
N THR A 66 -5.77 8.71 -0.84
CA THR A 66 -5.62 8.78 -2.30
C THR A 66 -6.44 9.87 -2.96
N ASP A 67 -7.59 10.22 -2.37
CA ASP A 67 -8.44 11.32 -2.86
C ASP A 67 -7.71 12.68 -2.81
N LYS A 68 -6.68 12.81 -1.97
CA LYS A 68 -5.83 14.02 -1.90
C LYS A 68 -4.89 14.17 -3.11
N PHE A 69 -4.59 13.08 -3.82
CA PHE A 69 -3.55 13.02 -4.85
C PHE A 69 -4.02 12.50 -6.21
N SER A 70 -5.29 12.10 -6.35
CA SER A 70 -5.85 11.43 -7.55
C SER A 70 -5.62 12.21 -8.84
N ASP A 71 -5.60 13.55 -8.77
CA ASP A 71 -5.50 14.42 -9.93
C ASP A 71 -4.06 14.70 -10.36
N LYS A 72 -3.08 14.36 -9.51
CA LYS A 72 -1.66 14.69 -9.69
C LYS A 72 -0.80 13.47 -9.96
N PHE A 73 -1.31 12.27 -9.70
CA PHE A 73 -0.48 11.09 -9.55
C PHE A 73 -1.26 9.80 -9.81
N GLN A 74 -0.67 8.84 -10.54
CA GLN A 74 -1.34 7.57 -10.79
C GLN A 74 -1.33 6.71 -9.53
N VAL A 75 -2.52 6.45 -8.97
CA VAL A 75 -2.67 5.60 -7.79
C VAL A 75 -3.19 4.21 -8.19
N LYS A 76 -2.51 3.15 -7.73
CA LYS A 76 -2.98 1.77 -7.81
C LYS A 76 -2.98 1.11 -6.44
N PHE A 77 -3.89 0.16 -6.25
CA PHE A 77 -3.92 -0.70 -5.08
C PHE A 77 -3.59 -2.15 -5.47
N PHE A 78 -2.81 -2.80 -4.62
CA PHE A 78 -2.58 -4.23 -4.65
C PHE A 78 -3.00 -4.84 -3.33
N PHE A 79 -3.77 -5.94 -3.36
CA PHE A 79 -4.30 -6.55 -2.16
C PHE A 79 -3.45 -7.73 -1.72
N SER A 80 -2.80 -7.59 -0.57
CA SER A 80 -2.09 -8.67 0.09
C SER A 80 -3.09 -9.76 0.50
N GLY A 81 -2.96 -10.96 -0.08
CA GLY A 81 -3.87 -12.08 0.14
C GLY A 81 -4.47 -12.66 -1.14
N TYR A 82 -4.21 -12.07 -2.31
CA TYR A 82 -4.47 -12.76 -3.58
C TYR A 82 -3.36 -13.79 -3.81
N TRP A 83 -3.68 -15.04 -3.49
CA TRP A 83 -2.83 -16.20 -3.70
C TRP A 83 -2.81 -16.52 -5.20
N GLY A 84 -1.98 -15.82 -5.96
CA GLY A 84 -1.57 -16.34 -7.25
C GLY A 84 -0.84 -17.64 -6.96
N SER A 85 -1.41 -18.79 -7.35
CA SER A 85 -0.66 -20.05 -7.30
C SER A 85 0.61 -19.81 -8.10
N SER A 86 1.76 -19.69 -7.43
CA SER A 86 3.01 -20.00 -8.13
C SER A 86 2.81 -21.41 -8.68
N LYS A 87 3.00 -21.59 -9.99
CA LYS A 87 2.66 -22.85 -10.68
C LYS A 87 3.21 -24.02 -9.86
N GLY A 88 2.32 -24.80 -9.23
CA GLY A 88 2.68 -25.97 -8.42
C GLY A 88 2.54 -25.85 -6.90
N PHE A 89 2.16 -24.70 -6.32
CA PHE A 89 1.95 -24.56 -4.87
C PHE A 89 0.54 -24.12 -4.52
N SER A 90 -0.06 -24.79 -3.53
CA SER A 90 -1.32 -24.41 -2.90
C SER A 90 -1.08 -23.74 -1.54
N CYS A 91 -1.97 -22.83 -1.16
CA CYS A 91 -1.98 -22.28 0.18
C CYS A 91 -2.29 -23.38 1.19
N PRO A 92 -1.50 -23.55 2.27
CA PRO A 92 -1.84 -24.46 3.36
C PRO A 92 -3.22 -24.12 3.96
N GLU A 93 -4.00 -25.15 4.27
CA GLU A 93 -5.30 -24.98 4.92
C GLU A 93 -5.14 -24.21 6.26
N GLY A 94 -6.03 -23.26 6.53
CA GLY A 94 -6.01 -22.47 7.77
C GLY A 94 -4.93 -21.36 7.84
N ARG A 95 -4.19 -21.08 6.76
CA ARG A 95 -3.22 -19.98 6.74
C ARG A 95 -3.93 -18.62 6.68
N GLU A 96 -3.92 -17.91 7.80
CA GLU A 96 -4.46 -16.54 7.89
C GLU A 96 -3.38 -15.45 7.83
N LYS A 97 -2.15 -15.78 8.25
CA LYS A 97 -1.05 -14.79 8.31
C LYS A 97 -0.40 -14.57 6.93
N PRO A 98 -0.02 -13.32 6.58
CA PRO A 98 0.75 -13.03 5.37
C PRO A 98 2.07 -13.81 5.29
N TRP A 99 2.61 -13.98 4.08
CA TRP A 99 3.95 -14.57 3.86
C TRP A 99 5.12 -13.63 4.18
N GLY A 100 4.85 -12.33 4.32
CA GLY A 100 5.87 -11.32 4.63
C GLY A 100 6.18 -10.39 3.45
N THR A 101 7.15 -9.51 3.66
CA THR A 101 7.51 -8.41 2.75
C THR A 101 8.06 -8.90 1.41
N GLY A 102 8.87 -9.96 1.40
CA GLY A 102 9.40 -10.53 0.16
C GLY A 102 8.29 -10.99 -0.79
N HIS A 103 7.29 -11.68 -0.26
CA HIS A 103 6.11 -12.08 -1.04
C HIS A 103 5.31 -10.87 -1.53
N ALA A 104 5.15 -9.84 -0.69
CA ALA A 104 4.45 -8.61 -1.07
C ALA A 104 5.12 -7.93 -2.27
N ILE A 105 6.46 -7.81 -2.25
CA ILE A 105 7.24 -7.26 -3.37
C ILE A 105 7.11 -8.14 -4.61
N LEU A 106 7.27 -9.46 -4.48
CA LEU A 106 7.14 -10.38 -5.61
C LEU A 106 5.76 -10.29 -6.27
N SER A 107 4.71 -10.12 -5.46
CA SER A 107 3.33 -9.99 -5.97
C SER A 107 3.11 -8.67 -6.73
N ALA A 108 3.98 -7.68 -6.51
CA ALA A 108 3.96 -6.40 -7.22
C ALA A 108 4.86 -6.37 -8.47
N ALA A 109 5.55 -7.46 -8.81
CA ALA A 109 6.51 -7.51 -9.92
C ALA A 109 5.90 -7.16 -11.29
N GLU A 110 4.60 -7.37 -11.46
CA GLU A 110 3.87 -7.17 -12.73
C GLU A 110 3.05 -5.86 -12.78
N LEU A 111 3.21 -4.94 -11.82
CA LEU A 111 2.26 -3.82 -11.59
C LEU A 111 2.56 -2.49 -12.28
#